data_AF-A0A6A0GV65-F1
#
_entry.id   AF-A0A6A0GV65-F1
#
_cell.length_a   1.000
_cell.length_b   1.000
_cell.length_c   1.000
_cell.angle_alpha   90.00
_cell.angle_beta   90.00
_cell.angle_gamma   90.00
#
_symmetry.space_group_name_H-M   'P 1'
#
loop_
_entity.id
_entity.type
_entity.pdbx_description
1 polymer ?
#
loop_
_entity_poly.entity_id
_entity_poly.type
_entity_poly.pdbx_seq_one_letter_code
_entity_poly.pdbx_strand_id
1 'polypeptide(L)'
;MLFVLLNLELNANISRATYRSEWLTDVKGMADRIISMRTQLRANLEKEGSTRNWSHITDQIGMFCFTGMTPAQVNEGCSLVAKPTTISDSFFTKVEKLTKEFSVYLTKDGRISMAGITSANVAYLAKGMHAVTK
;
A
#
# COMPACT_ATOMS: atom_id res chain seq x y z
N MET A 1 22.54 -15.87 -34.28
CA MET A 1 22.97 -17.09 -33.55
C MET A 1 23.63 -16.75 -32.20
N LEU A 2 23.12 -15.77 -31.45
CA LEU A 2 23.65 -15.38 -30.13
C LEU A 2 22.54 -15.18 -29.06
N PHE A 3 21.27 -15.28 -29.45
CA PHE A 3 20.11 -15.04 -28.57
C PHE A 3 19.46 -16.32 -28.01
N VAL A 4 19.84 -17.50 -28.53
CA VAL A 4 19.28 -18.80 -28.09
C VAL A 4 20.17 -19.46 -27.02
N LEU A 5 21.47 -19.16 -26.99
CA LEU A 5 22.40 -19.74 -26.01
C LEU A 5 22.28 -19.12 -24.61
N LEU A 6 21.90 -17.84 -24.49
CA LEU A 6 21.69 -17.21 -23.16
C LEU A 6 20.39 -17.65 -22.47
N ASN A 7 19.39 -18.12 -23.23
CA ASN A 7 18.11 -18.58 -22.68
C ASN A 7 18.15 -20.03 -22.15
N LEU A 8 19.19 -20.79 -22.49
CA LEU A 8 19.40 -22.15 -22.00
C LEU A 8 20.19 -22.16 -20.68
N GLU A 9 21.11 -21.22 -20.45
CA GLU A 9 21.88 -21.14 -19.20
C GLU A 9 21.05 -20.60 -18.01
N LEU A 10 20.05 -19.74 -18.27
CA LEU A 10 19.11 -19.29 -17.24
C LEU A 10 18.09 -20.38 -16.84
N ASN A 11 17.68 -21.23 -17.78
CA ASN A 11 16.75 -22.33 -17.50
C ASN A 11 17.44 -23.57 -16.88
N ALA A 12 18.77 -23.68 -16.97
CA ALA A 12 19.53 -24.74 -16.30
C ALA A 12 19.65 -24.53 -14.77
N ASN A 13 19.53 -23.30 -14.28
CA ASN A 13 19.80 -22.95 -12.87
C ASN A 13 18.62 -23.18 -11.91
N ILE A 14 17.41 -23.40 -12.44
CA ILE A 14 16.18 -23.69 -11.66
C ILE A 14 16.07 -25.21 -11.36
N SER A 15 17.00 -26.03 -11.87
CA SER A 15 16.96 -27.50 -11.78
C SER A 15 17.48 -28.08 -10.45
N ARG A 16 18.06 -27.28 -9.56
CA ARG A 16 18.53 -27.77 -8.25
C ARG A 16 17.42 -27.61 -7.22
N ALA A 17 16.78 -28.72 -6.84
CA ALA A 17 15.80 -28.78 -5.75
C ALA A 17 16.23 -28.01 -4.48
N THR A 18 17.53 -27.91 -4.24
CA THR A 18 18.17 -27.15 -3.16
C THR A 18 17.83 -25.65 -3.18
N TYR A 19 17.99 -24.94 -4.33
CA TYR A 19 17.74 -23.50 -4.39
C TYR A 19 16.25 -23.15 -4.33
N ARG A 20 15.39 -24.08 -4.75
CA ARG A 20 13.94 -23.91 -4.64
C ARG A 20 13.49 -23.84 -3.18
N SER A 21 14.09 -24.65 -2.30
CA SER A 21 13.75 -24.65 -0.87
C SER A 21 14.16 -23.35 -0.19
N GLU A 22 15.34 -22.83 -0.52
CA GLU A 22 15.84 -21.55 0.00
C GLU A 22 14.97 -20.38 -0.48
N TRP A 23 14.69 -20.32 -1.78
CA TRP A 23 13.80 -19.31 -2.35
C TRP A 23 12.38 -19.35 -1.75
N LEU A 24 11.81 -20.55 -1.54
CA LEU A 24 10.50 -20.68 -0.89
C LEU A 24 10.53 -20.18 0.56
N THR A 25 11.65 -20.39 1.26
CA THR A 25 11.84 -19.90 2.63
C THR A 25 11.87 -18.38 2.66
N ASP A 26 12.61 -17.75 1.73
CA ASP A 26 12.70 -16.30 1.61
C ASP A 26 11.36 -15.66 1.23
N VAL A 27 10.64 -16.23 0.26
CA VAL A 27 9.31 -15.76 -0.14
C VAL A 27 8.32 -15.87 1.01
N LYS A 28 8.36 -16.97 1.77
CA LYS A 28 7.54 -17.14 2.97
C LYS A 28 7.89 -16.09 4.02
N GLY A 29 9.17 -15.84 4.30
CA GLY A 29 9.59 -14.80 5.23
C GLY A 29 9.13 -13.39 4.83
N MET A 30 9.20 -13.06 3.53
CA MET A 30 8.67 -11.79 3.01
C MET A 30 7.15 -11.69 3.16
N ALA A 31 6.42 -12.77 2.88
CA ALA A 31 4.98 -12.82 3.04
C ALA A 31 4.56 -12.68 4.51
N ASP A 32 5.20 -13.42 5.41
CA ASP A 32 4.95 -13.37 6.86
C ASP A 32 5.20 -11.95 7.41
N ARG A 33 6.22 -11.26 6.90
CA ARG A 33 6.48 -9.86 7.24
C ARG A 33 5.34 -8.93 6.81
N ILE A 34 4.81 -9.09 5.60
CA ILE A 34 3.67 -8.31 5.10
C ILE A 34 2.42 -8.59 5.93
N ILE A 35 2.17 -9.84 6.30
CA ILE A 35 1.05 -10.23 7.16
C ILE A 35 1.17 -9.57 8.55
N SER A 36 2.34 -9.63 9.17
CA SER A 36 2.58 -8.96 10.46
C SER A 36 2.33 -7.46 10.39
N MET A 37 2.77 -6.81 9.32
CA MET A 37 2.56 -5.39 9.08
C MET A 37 1.07 -5.04 8.89
N ARG A 38 0.30 -5.89 8.21
CA ARG A 38 -1.17 -5.75 8.10
C ARG A 38 -1.85 -5.80 9.47
N THR A 39 -1.49 -6.78 10.30
CA THR A 39 -2.03 -6.91 11.66
C THR A 39 -1.71 -5.68 12.52
N GLN A 40 -0.47 -5.17 12.43
CA GLN A 40 -0.07 -3.95 13.15
C GLN A 40 -0.84 -2.71 12.68
N LEU A 41 -1.05 -2.55 11.36
CA LEU A 41 -1.82 -1.42 10.83
C LEU A 41 -3.25 -1.44 11.33
N ARG A 42 -3.91 -2.62 11.28
CA ARG A 42 -5.27 -2.78 11.79
C ARG A 42 -5.33 -2.49 13.30
N ALA A 43 -4.42 -3.04 14.09
CA ALA A 43 -4.39 -2.82 15.53
C ALA A 43 -4.18 -1.33 15.88
N ASN A 44 -3.36 -0.61 15.13
CA ASN A 44 -3.18 0.84 15.34
C ASN A 44 -4.42 1.64 14.95
N LEU A 45 -5.11 1.28 13.85
CA LEU A 45 -6.37 1.93 13.47
C LEU A 45 -7.49 1.72 14.50
N GLU A 46 -7.55 0.52 15.10
CA GLU A 46 -8.46 0.21 16.22
C GLU A 46 -8.10 1.02 17.47
N LYS A 47 -6.80 1.17 17.79
CA LYS A 47 -6.33 2.02 18.91
C LYS A 47 -6.65 3.50 18.73
N GLU A 48 -6.56 4.01 17.50
CA GLU A 48 -6.93 5.40 17.17
C GLU A 48 -8.46 5.63 17.22
N GLY A 49 -9.26 4.59 17.47
CA GLY A 49 -10.72 4.71 17.65
C GLY A 49 -11.48 4.89 16.34
N SER A 50 -10.97 4.36 15.22
CA SER A 50 -11.69 4.42 13.96
C SER A 50 -12.99 3.60 14.01
N THR A 51 -14.10 4.21 13.60
CA THR A 51 -15.46 3.60 13.60
C THR A 51 -15.72 2.67 12.42
N ARG A 52 -14.80 2.59 11.44
CA ARG A 52 -14.94 1.77 10.23
C ARG A 52 -14.46 0.33 10.47
N ASN A 53 -15.07 -0.61 9.74
CA ASN A 53 -14.59 -1.99 9.72
C ASN A 53 -13.31 -2.10 8.86
N TRP A 54 -12.18 -2.39 9.51
CA TRP A 54 -10.86 -2.57 8.90
C TRP A 54 -10.45 -4.04 8.71
N SER A 55 -11.38 -5.00 8.84
CA SER A 55 -11.11 -6.43 8.64
C SER A 55 -10.58 -6.73 7.24
N HIS A 56 -11.00 -5.94 6.24
CA HIS A 56 -10.52 -6.04 4.87
C HIS A 56 -8.99 -5.85 4.73
N ILE A 57 -8.32 -5.19 5.69
CA ILE A 57 -6.85 -5.06 5.68
C ILE A 57 -6.16 -6.41 5.93
N THR A 58 -6.73 -7.22 6.82
CA THR A 58 -6.19 -8.54 7.19
C THR A 58 -6.64 -9.65 6.26
N ASP A 59 -7.85 -9.54 5.70
CA ASP A 59 -8.42 -10.58 4.83
C ASP A 59 -7.82 -10.57 3.41
N GLN A 60 -7.25 -9.43 2.99
CA GLN A 60 -6.63 -9.29 1.67
C GLN A 60 -5.22 -9.90 1.62
N ILE A 61 -4.98 -10.70 0.59
CA ILE A 61 -3.68 -11.31 0.29
C ILE A 61 -2.94 -10.45 -0.75
N GLY A 62 -1.63 -10.25 -0.54
CA GLY A 62 -0.73 -9.63 -1.50
C GLY A 62 -0.07 -8.34 -1.00
N MET A 63 0.56 -7.62 -1.91
CA MET A 63 1.35 -6.41 -1.58
C MET A 63 0.51 -5.14 -1.43
N PHE A 64 -0.75 -5.16 -1.86
CA PHE A 64 -1.60 -3.96 -1.87
C PHE A 64 -2.72 -4.08 -0.85
N CYS A 65 -3.05 -2.96 -0.21
CA CYS A 65 -4.22 -2.84 0.63
C CYS A 65 -5.13 -1.74 0.09
N PHE A 66 -6.42 -2.01 0.00
CA PHE A 66 -7.41 -0.97 -0.26
C PHE A 66 -7.71 -0.22 1.04
N THR A 67 -7.67 1.11 1.01
CA THR A 67 -8.00 1.94 2.18
C THR A 67 -9.50 2.18 2.35
N GLY A 68 -10.33 1.61 1.47
CA GLY A 68 -11.78 1.82 1.44
C GLY A 68 -12.20 3.21 0.95
N MET A 69 -11.27 3.98 0.38
CA MET A 69 -11.57 5.25 -0.31
C MET A 69 -12.12 4.96 -1.69
N THR A 70 -13.25 5.56 -2.06
CA THR A 70 -13.81 5.39 -3.40
C THR A 70 -12.97 6.17 -4.42
N PRO A 71 -12.87 5.72 -5.68
CA PRO A 71 -12.18 6.46 -6.73
C PRO A 71 -12.69 7.89 -6.90
N ALA A 72 -13.97 8.15 -6.62
CA ALA A 72 -14.53 9.50 -6.59
C ALA A 72 -13.82 10.38 -5.54
N GLN A 73 -13.61 9.87 -4.33
CA GLN A 73 -12.87 10.57 -3.26
C GLN A 73 -11.37 10.78 -3.58
N VAL A 74 -10.83 10.01 -4.52
CA VAL A 74 -9.43 10.09 -4.95
C VAL A 74 -9.25 10.95 -6.20
N ASN A 75 -10.25 10.98 -7.11
CA ASN A 75 -10.12 11.50 -8.46
C ASN A 75 -11.00 12.73 -8.75
N GLU A 76 -11.86 13.17 -7.83
CA GLU A 76 -12.63 14.42 -7.98
C GLU A 76 -11.78 15.71 -8.05
N GLY A 77 -10.44 15.61 -8.02
CA GLY A 77 -9.53 16.74 -8.09
C GLY A 77 -8.79 16.96 -9.43
N CYS A 78 -9.09 16.23 -10.51
CA CYS A 78 -8.35 16.47 -11.76
C CYS A 78 -9.17 16.31 -13.05
N SER A 79 -10.17 17.17 -13.23
CA SER A 79 -10.38 17.75 -14.56
C SER A 79 -9.43 18.93 -14.72
N LEU A 80 -8.69 19.00 -15.83
CA LEU A 80 -7.74 20.04 -16.17
C LEU A 80 -8.37 21.45 -16.18
N VAL A 81 -8.49 22.10 -15.03
CA VAL A 81 -8.65 23.56 -14.94
C VAL A 81 -7.89 24.03 -13.72
N ALA A 82 -6.65 24.47 -13.95
CA ALA A 82 -6.00 25.39 -13.05
C ALA A 82 -6.87 26.67 -12.96
N LYS A 83 -7.47 26.92 -11.80
CA LYS A 83 -7.83 28.28 -11.39
C LYS A 83 -7.34 28.54 -9.97
N PRO A 84 -6.30 29.37 -9.81
CA PRO A 84 -5.87 29.86 -8.52
C PRO A 84 -6.63 31.15 -8.23
N THR A 85 -7.72 31.09 -7.45
CA THR A 85 -8.30 32.27 -6.79
C THR A 85 -9.51 31.90 -5.95
N THR A 86 -9.26 31.59 -4.68
CA THR A 86 -10.05 31.92 -3.47
C THR A 86 -9.97 30.79 -2.45
N ILE A 87 -9.61 31.20 -1.24
CA ILE A 87 -9.47 30.41 -0.02
C ILE A 87 -10.87 29.89 0.32
N SER A 88 -11.09 28.60 0.08
CA SER A 88 -12.05 27.82 0.86
C SER A 88 -11.39 26.49 1.16
N ASP A 89 -11.08 26.26 2.43
CA ASP A 89 -10.42 25.06 2.96
C ASP A 89 -11.28 23.77 2.83
N SER A 90 -12.33 23.79 1.99
CA SER A 90 -13.38 22.77 1.93
C SER A 90 -13.38 21.87 0.68
N PHE A 91 -12.44 22.03 -0.26
CA PHE A 91 -12.39 21.24 -1.50
C PHE A 91 -11.09 20.43 -1.71
N PHE A 92 -10.33 20.15 -0.65
CA PHE A 92 -9.20 19.22 -0.77
C PHE A 92 -9.70 17.77 -0.77
N THR A 93 -9.34 17.01 -1.82
CA THR A 93 -9.56 15.57 -1.85
C THR A 93 -8.86 14.90 -0.67
N LYS A 94 -9.43 13.80 -0.14
CA LYS A 94 -8.87 13.10 1.03
C LYS A 94 -7.43 12.64 0.78
N VAL A 95 -7.08 12.34 -0.48
CA VAL A 95 -5.74 11.93 -0.90
C VAL A 95 -4.76 13.09 -0.97
N GLU A 96 -5.18 14.27 -1.45
CA GLU A 96 -4.34 15.46 -1.40
C GLU A 96 -4.03 15.87 0.03
N LYS A 97 -5.01 15.73 0.94
CA LYS A 97 -4.80 15.97 2.37
C LYS A 97 -3.75 15.03 2.97
N LEU A 98 -3.84 13.73 2.66
CA LEU A 98 -2.83 12.74 3.08
C LEU A 98 -1.44 13.03 2.50
N THR A 99 -1.38 13.49 1.26
CA THR A 99 -0.09 13.80 0.60
C THR A 99 0.54 15.06 1.17
N LYS A 100 -0.26 16.11 1.45
CA LYS A 100 0.25 17.40 1.95
C LYS A 100 0.54 17.39 3.45
N GLU A 101 -0.34 16.81 4.26
CA GLU A 101 -0.22 16.86 5.72
C GLU A 101 0.57 15.68 6.30
N PHE A 102 0.51 14.52 5.63
CA PHE A 102 1.12 13.29 6.13
C PHE A 102 2.19 12.73 5.20
N SER A 103 2.48 13.35 4.05
CA SER A 103 3.47 12.84 3.07
C SER A 103 3.25 11.36 2.71
N VAL A 104 1.98 10.90 2.71
CA VAL A 104 1.60 9.53 2.36
C VAL A 104 1.09 9.52 0.93
N TYR A 105 1.77 8.76 0.06
CA TYR A 105 1.41 8.63 -1.35
C TYR A 105 0.57 7.37 -1.58
N LEU A 106 -0.56 7.54 -2.27
CA LEU A 106 -1.47 6.46 -2.65
C LEU A 106 -1.64 6.43 -4.16
N THR A 107 -2.00 5.26 -4.69
CA THR A 107 -2.48 5.15 -6.06
C THR A 107 -3.83 5.87 -6.23
N LYS A 108 -4.15 6.29 -7.47
CA LYS A 108 -5.43 6.93 -7.80
C LYS A 108 -6.66 6.06 -7.52
N ASP A 109 -6.46 4.77 -7.27
CA ASP A 109 -7.51 3.81 -6.93
C ASP A 109 -7.69 3.62 -5.41
N GLY A 110 -6.98 4.40 -4.59
CA GLY A 110 -7.02 4.26 -3.12
C GLY A 110 -6.24 3.04 -2.59
N ARG A 111 -5.35 2.45 -3.40
CA ARG A 111 -4.46 1.36 -2.97
C ARG A 111 -3.17 1.91 -2.36
N ILE A 112 -2.76 1.32 -1.23
CA ILE A 112 -1.44 1.51 -0.61
C ILE A 112 -0.57 0.28 -0.82
N SER A 113 0.74 0.49 -0.95
CA SER A 113 1.73 -0.59 -0.98
C SER A 113 2.19 -0.93 0.43
N MET A 114 1.95 -2.17 0.86
CA MET A 114 2.33 -2.67 2.18
C MET A 114 3.84 -2.94 2.30
N ALA A 115 4.53 -3.10 1.17
CA ALA A 115 5.97 -3.34 1.14
C ALA A 115 6.79 -2.14 1.66
N GLY A 116 6.25 -0.92 1.58
CA GLY A 116 6.91 0.30 2.07
C GLY A 116 6.64 0.61 3.55
N ILE A 117 5.86 -0.22 4.23
CA ILE A 117 5.43 0.04 5.60
C ILE A 117 6.25 -0.84 6.56
N THR A 118 6.71 -0.22 7.64
CA THR A 118 7.56 -0.79 8.67
C THR A 118 6.91 -0.59 10.04
N SER A 119 7.38 -1.30 11.06
CA SER A 119 6.91 -1.12 12.43
C SER A 119 7.13 0.29 12.98
N ALA A 120 8.06 1.07 12.41
CA ALA A 120 8.33 2.45 12.81
C ALA A 120 7.32 3.45 12.22
N ASN A 121 6.84 3.25 10.99
CA ASN A 121 5.98 4.21 10.29
C ASN A 121 4.48 3.82 10.30
N VAL A 122 4.15 2.57 10.66
CA VAL A 122 2.76 2.06 10.65
C VAL A 122 1.83 2.84 11.57
N ALA A 123 2.33 3.33 12.71
CA ALA A 123 1.53 4.16 13.64
C ALA A 123 1.21 5.53 13.02
N TYR A 124 2.20 6.15 12.37
CA TYR A 124 2.02 7.42 11.69
C TYR A 124 1.02 7.32 10.52
N LEU A 125 1.11 6.24 9.74
CA LEU A 125 0.16 5.95 8.68
C LEU A 125 -1.27 5.77 9.23
N ALA A 126 -1.44 5.01 10.31
CA ALA A 126 -2.74 4.79 10.95
C ALA A 126 -3.38 6.11 11.40
N LYS A 127 -2.59 7.00 12.02
CA LYS A 127 -3.03 8.33 12.42
C LYS A 127 -3.48 9.18 11.23
N GLY A 128 -2.71 9.19 10.14
CA GLY A 128 -3.08 9.90 8.91
C GLY A 128 -4.36 9.36 8.29
N MET A 129 -4.49 8.03 8.18
CA MET A 129 -5.70 7.37 7.68
C MET A 129 -6.92 7.70 8.55
N HIS A 130 -6.78 7.66 9.88
CA HIS A 130 -7.85 8.04 10.79
C HIS A 130 -8.26 9.51 10.60
N ALA A 131 -7.30 10.44 10.48
CA ALA A 131 -7.57 11.86 10.32
C ALA A 131 -8.41 12.20 9.08
N VAL A 132 -8.29 11.43 7.99
CA VAL A 132 -9.06 11.64 6.75
C VAL A 132 -10.34 10.80 6.63
N THR A 133 -10.50 9.80 7.48
CA THR A 133 -11.66 8.89 7.47
C THR A 133 -12.65 9.09 8.62
N LYS A 134 -12.44 10.14 9.45
CA LYS A 134 -13.43 10.62 10.43
C LYS A 134 -14.81 10.82 9.83
#